data_AF-K2B0N2-F1
#
_entry.id   AF-K2B0N2-F1
#
_cell.length_a   1.000
_cell.length_b   1.000
_cell.length_c   1.000
_cell.angle_alpha   90.00
_cell.angle_beta   90.00
_cell.angle_gamma   90.00
#
_symmetry.space_group_name_H-M   'P 1'
#
loop_
_entity.id
_entity.type
_entity.pdbx_description
1 polymer ?
#
loop_
_entity_poly.entity_id
_entity_poly.type
_entity_poly.pdbx_seq_one_letter_code
_entity_poly.pdbx_strand_id
1 'polypeptide(L)' 'MPSIRVKDNENFEVSLRRFKRLCEKASILADLRRHEFYEKPTWKRKRKKASAVKRYQKKLMREQVALEKDRRK' A
#
# COMPACT_ATOMS: atom_id res chain seq x y z
N MET A 1 16.48 5.46 -1.80
CA MET A 1 16.30 5.93 -0.41
C MET A 1 15.66 7.32 -0.47
N PRO A 2 14.61 7.63 0.31
CA PRO A 2 13.85 8.87 0.17
C PRO A 2 14.67 10.08 0.67
N SER A 3 14.74 11.13 -0.14
CA SER A 3 15.44 12.37 0.17
C SER A 3 14.51 13.56 -0.05
N ILE A 4 14.49 14.53 0.87
CA ILE A 4 13.81 15.81 0.71
C ILE A 4 14.82 16.93 0.87
N ARG A 5 14.73 17.92 -0.03
CA ARG A 5 15.36 19.22 0.15
C ARG A 5 14.33 20.18 0.74
N VAL A 6 14.64 20.74 1.90
CA VAL A 6 13.82 21.77 2.55
C VAL A 6 14.15 23.11 1.89
N LYS A 7 13.14 23.88 1.52
CA LYS A 7 13.30 25.25 1.01
C LYS A 7 13.16 26.25 2.15
N ASP A 8 13.81 27.41 2.05
CA ASP A 8 13.92 28.38 3.16
C ASP A 8 12.58 29.00 3.61
N ASN A 9 11.55 28.96 2.76
CA ASN A 9 10.19 29.43 3.08
C ASN A 9 9.20 28.30 3.47
N GLU A 10 9.64 27.06 3.64
CA GLU A 10 8.77 25.96 4.11
C GLU A 10 8.84 25.80 5.63
N ASN A 11 7.69 25.75 6.29
CA ASN A 11 7.63 25.40 7.72
C ASN A 11 8.12 23.95 7.92
N PHE A 12 9.02 23.73 8.89
CA PHE A 12 9.69 22.45 9.11
C PHE A 12 8.73 21.25 9.23
N GLU A 13 7.60 21.43 9.91
CA GLU A 13 6.59 20.39 10.09
C GLU A 13 5.99 19.87 8.77
N VAL A 14 5.89 20.73 7.76
CA VAL A 14 5.37 20.38 6.44
C VAL A 14 6.37 19.48 5.70
N SER A 15 7.65 19.84 5.78
CA SER A 15 8.75 19.05 5.23
C SER A 15 8.83 17.67 5.87
N LEU A 16 8.68 17.59 7.20
CA LEU A 16 8.65 16.32 7.93
C LEU A 16 7.47 15.43 7.52
N ARG A 17 6.29 16.03 7.32
CA ARG A 17 5.09 15.29 6.86
C ARG A 17 5.31 14.73 5.45
N ARG A 18 5.92 15.50 4.56
CA ARG A 18 6.29 15.06 3.20
C ARG A 18 7.28 13.90 3.28
N PHE A 19 8.23 13.93 4.21
CA PHE A 19 9.20 12.85 4.40
C PHE A 19 8.56 11.56 4.86
N LYS A 20 7.69 11.62 5.88
CA LYS A 20 6.93 10.45 6.35
C LYS A 20 6.14 9.80 5.21
N ARG A 21 5.43 10.62 4.41
CA ARG A 21 4.70 10.14 3.22
C ARG A 21 5.61 9.51 2.17
N LEU A 22 6.80 10.05 1.92
CA LEU A 22 7.76 9.47 0.97
C LEU A 22 8.33 8.14 1.48
N CYS A 23 8.62 8.02 2.78
CA CYS A 23 9.04 6.76 3.41
C CYS A 23 7.94 5.69 3.35
N GLU A 24 6.68 6.09 3.59
CA GLU A 24 5.51 5.22 3.44
C GLU A 24 5.31 4.78 1.99
N LYS A 25 5.40 5.73 1.03
CA LYS A 25 5.29 5.44 -0.41
C LYS A 25 6.39 4.49 -0.88
N ALA A 26 7.62 4.69 -0.39
CA ALA A 26 8.74 3.81 -0.67
C ALA A 26 8.63 2.45 0.05
N SER A 27 7.60 2.22 0.87
CA SER A 27 7.31 0.95 1.55
C SER A 27 8.46 0.41 2.41
N ILE A 28 9.36 1.28 2.89
CA ILE A 28 10.58 0.89 3.61
C ILE A 28 10.26 0.04 4.85
N LEU A 29 9.26 0.45 5.63
CA LEU A 29 8.83 -0.28 6.82
C LEU A 29 8.20 -1.64 6.49
N ALA A 30 7.51 -1.75 5.36
CA ALA A 30 6.90 -3.01 4.92
C ALA A 30 7.95 -3.97 4.36
N ASP A 31 9.01 -3.44 3.75
CA ASP A 31 10.13 -4.21 3.25
C ASP A 31 10.99 -4.73 4.41
N LEU A 32 11.29 -3.89 5.40
CA LEU A 32 11.95 -4.32 6.65
C LEU A 32 11.26 -5.53 7.27
N ARG A 33 9.94 -5.42 7.53
CA ARG A 33 9.14 -6.54 8.08
C ARG A 33 9.12 -7.79 7.20
N ARG A 34 9.30 -7.63 5.89
CA ARG A 34 9.35 -8.76 4.95
C ARG A 34 10.71 -9.46 5.00
N HIS A 35 11.77 -8.74 5.36
CA HIS A 35 13.15 -9.22 5.40
C HIS A 35 13.61 -9.66 6.80
N GLU A 36 12.83 -9.40 7.84
CA GLU A 36 13.11 -9.84 9.23
C GLU A 36 13.34 -11.36 9.35
N PHE A 37 12.69 -12.16 8.50
CA PHE A 37 12.83 -13.62 8.51
C PHE A 37 12.90 -14.18 7.09
N TYR A 38 13.54 -15.33 6.93
CA TYR A 38 13.56 -16.03 5.66
C TYR A 38 12.18 -16.62 5.35
N GLU A 39 11.57 -16.15 4.26
CA GLU A 39 10.35 -16.73 3.71
C GLU A 39 10.70 -17.74 2.61
N LYS A 40 10.38 -19.03 2.83
CA LYS A 40 10.56 -20.07 1.81
C LYS A 40 9.85 -19.66 0.49
N PRO A 41 10.43 -19.95 -0.69
CA PRO A 41 9.84 -19.56 -1.97
C PRO A 41 8.39 -20.04 -2.18
N THR A 42 8.07 -21.23 -1.67
CA THR A 42 6.71 -21.81 -1.72
C THR A 42 5.71 -21.00 -0.91
N TRP A 43 6.09 -20.52 0.27
CA TRP A 43 5.25 -19.70 1.15
C TRP A 43 5.00 -18.33 0.53
N LYS A 44 6.03 -17.70 -0.05
CA LYS A 44 5.91 -16.45 -0.80
C LYS A 44 4.90 -16.55 -1.94
N ARG A 45 4.96 -17.65 -2.72
CA ARG A 45 4.00 -17.93 -3.82
C ARG A 45 2.58 -18.12 -3.29
N LYS A 46 2.40 -18.90 -2.21
CA LYS A 46 1.08 -19.14 -1.58
C LYS A 46 0.45 -17.84 -1.08
N ARG A 47 1.23 -17.00 -0.40
CA ARG A 47 0.80 -15.69 0.11
C ARG A 47 0.36 -14.75 -1.02
N LYS A 48 1.13 -14.68 -2.12
CA LYS A 48 0.80 -13.88 -3.30
C LYS A 48 -0.48 -14.35 -3.99
N LYS A 49 -0.70 -15.67 -4.11
CA LYS A 49 -1.93 -16.23 -4.69
C LYS A 49 -3.16 -15.91 -3.83
N ALA A 50 -3.06 -16.11 -2.51
CA ALA A 50 -4.15 -15.81 -1.58
C ALA A 50 -4.55 -14.33 -1.60
N SER A 51 -3.58 -13.41 -1.66
CA SER A 51 -3.88 -11.98 -1.73
C SER A 51 -4.47 -11.55 -3.08
N ALA A 52 -4.11 -12.22 -4.19
CA ALA A 52 -4.74 -11.99 -5.49
C ALA A 52 -6.20 -12.44 -5.51
N VAL A 53 -6.50 -13.65 -5.03
CA VAL A 53 -7.87 -14.19 -4.96
C VAL A 53 -8.77 -13.29 -4.10
N LYS A 54 -8.31 -12.91 -2.90
CA LYS A 54 -9.07 -12.00 -2.02
C LYS A 54 -9.34 -10.64 -2.66
N ARG A 55 -8.36 -10.07 -3.37
CA ARG A 55 -8.54 -8.80 -4.10
C ARG A 55 -9.58 -8.91 -5.21
N TYR A 56 -9.57 -10.01 -5.95
CA TYR A 56 -10.54 -10.26 -7.01
C TYR A 56 -11.96 -10.41 -6.46
N GLN A 57 -12.16 -11.23 -5.42
CA GLN A 57 -13.45 -11.39 -4.75
C GLN A 57 -14.00 -10.06 -4.23
N LYS A 58 -13.14 -9.24 -3.60
CA LYS A 58 -13.53 -7.90 -3.13
C LYS A 58 -13.91 -6.95 -4.27
N LYS A 59 -13.27 -7.08 -5.44
CA LYS A 59 -13.60 -6.30 -6.63
C LYS A 59 -14.99 -6.66 -7.14
N LEU A 60 -15.28 -7.95 -7.33
CA LEU A 60 -16.58 -8.43 -7.77
C LEU A 60 -17.71 -7.99 -6.83
N MET A 61 -17.52 -8.12 -5.52
CA MET A 61 -18.50 -7.67 -4.53
C MET A 61 -18.78 -6.16 -4.65
N ARG A 62 -17.75 -5.34 -4.89
CA ARG A 62 -17.92 -3.89 -5.07
C ARG A 62 -18.66 -3.56 -6.37
N GLU A 63 -18.37 -4.27 -7.45
CA GLU A 63 -19.05 -4.11 -8.74
C GLU A 63 -20.53 -4.50 -8.63
N GLN A 64 -20.85 -5.60 -7.95
CA GLN A 64 -22.23 -6.00 -7.66
C GLN A 64 -22.97 -4.93 -6.87
N VAL A 65 -22.38 -4.41 -5.79
CA VAL A 65 -22.99 -3.33 -4.99
C VAL A 65 -23.17 -2.05 -5.81
N ALA A 66 -22.24 -1.72 -6.70
CA ALA A 66 -22.37 -0.55 -7.58
C ALA A 66 -23.54 -0.73 -8.57
N LEU A 67 -23.62 -1.89 -9.24
CA LEU A 67 -24.71 -2.22 -10.16
C LEU A 67 -26.08 -2.22 -9.46
N GLU A 68 -26.16 -2.74 -8.24
CA GLU A 68 -27.41 -2.70 -7.46
C GLU A 68 -27.83 -1.29 -7.08
N LYS A 69 -26.89 -0.39 -6.80
CA LYS A 69 -27.18 1.02 -6.53
C LYS A 69 -27.67 1.74 -7.77
N ASP A 70 -27.02 1.50 -8.91
CA ASP A 70 -27.43 2.10 -10.19
C ASP A 70 -28.82 1.60 -10.62
N ARG A 71 -29.15 0.32 -10.38
CA ARG A 71 -30.47 -0.24 -10.68
C ARG A 71 -31.59 0.32 -9.79
N ARG A 72 -31.27 0.83 -8.60
CA ARG A 72 -32.24 1.42 -7.66
C ARG A 72 -32.49 2.90 -7.90
N LYS A 73 -31.69 3.55 -8.74
CA LYS A 73 -31.81 4.96 -9.11
C LYS A 73 -32.70 5.11 -10.33
#